data_AF-A0A833T7T3-F1
#
_entry.id   AF-A0A833T7T3-F1
#
_cell.length_a   1.000
_cell.length_b   1.000
_cell.length_c   1.000
_cell.angle_alpha   90.00
_cell.angle_beta   90.00
_cell.angle_gamma   90.00
#
_symmetry.space_group_name_H-M   'P 1'
#
loop_
_entity.id
_entity.type
_entity.pdbx_description
1 polymer ?
#
loop_
_entity_poly.entity_id
_entity_poly.type
_entity_poly.pdbx_seq_one_letter_code
_entity_poly.pdbx_strand_id
1 'polypeptide(L)'
;MRVACSHLRDTFDETEEGELELLRAFSKTIGVYYDSTHNKECLQLNAPSNEDTMDSNFWNHIYCAELYGPTITDMFWSAPLNFTTDNASCHAEWDIDARIMWPTAHYGGRLQATTSSATKTTCTIRAQPQACCRTIRTVVAVHIIEGGAHHLDLIFSTVTLLI
;
A
#
# COMPACT_ATOMS: atom_id res chain seq x y z
N MET A 1 -8.98 -6.36 -6.55
CA MET A 1 -9.00 -5.60 -7.82
C MET A 1 -10.03 -6.09 -8.83
N ARG A 2 -10.10 -7.38 -9.21
CA ARG A 2 -11.05 -7.84 -10.27
C ARG A 2 -12.51 -7.37 -10.09
N VAL A 3 -13.07 -7.53 -8.89
CA VAL A 3 -14.47 -7.13 -8.59
C VAL A 3 -14.63 -5.62 -8.70
N ALA A 4 -13.75 -4.85 -8.06
CA ALA A 4 -13.73 -3.39 -8.14
C ALA A 4 -13.65 -2.89 -9.61
N CYS A 5 -12.69 -3.40 -10.39
CA CYS A 5 -12.54 -3.04 -11.80
C CYS A 5 -13.72 -3.44 -12.69
N SER A 6 -14.56 -4.40 -12.26
CA SER A 6 -15.72 -4.81 -13.07
C SER A 6 -16.75 -3.69 -13.23
N HIS A 7 -16.78 -2.73 -12.30
CA HIS A 7 -17.65 -1.55 -12.37
C HIS A 7 -17.13 -0.49 -13.36
N LEU A 8 -15.85 -0.53 -13.71
CA LEU A 8 -15.17 0.43 -14.61
C LEU A 8 -14.81 -0.20 -15.97
N ARG A 9 -15.45 -1.33 -16.33
CA ARG A 9 -15.11 -2.08 -17.54
C ARG A 9 -15.60 -1.39 -18.81
N ASP A 10 -16.68 -0.63 -18.71
CA ASP A 10 -17.34 0.01 -19.84
C ASP A 10 -16.65 1.35 -20.15
N THR A 11 -16.80 1.84 -21.38
CA THR A 11 -16.32 3.17 -21.79
C THR A 11 -17.34 4.23 -21.40
N PHE A 12 -16.86 5.38 -20.94
CA PHE A 12 -17.69 6.54 -20.58
C PHE A 12 -17.40 7.67 -21.56
N ASP A 13 -18.44 8.33 -22.06
CA ASP A 13 -18.31 9.47 -22.95
C ASP A 13 -17.81 10.71 -22.18
N GLU A 14 -17.15 11.65 -22.86
CA GLU A 14 -16.64 12.90 -22.27
C GLU A 14 -17.74 14.00 -22.16
N THR A 15 -19.00 13.59 -22.01
CA THR A 15 -20.12 14.50 -21.74
C THR A 15 -20.39 14.60 -20.24
N GLU A 16 -21.15 15.59 -19.80
CA GLU A 16 -21.53 15.73 -18.38
C GLU A 16 -22.26 14.48 -17.86
N GLU A 17 -23.12 13.87 -18.68
CA GLU A 17 -23.79 12.62 -18.35
C GLU A 17 -22.79 11.45 -18.24
N GLY A 18 -21.84 11.35 -19.16
CA GLY A 18 -20.81 10.31 -19.14
C GLY A 18 -19.85 10.45 -17.95
N GLU A 19 -19.48 11.68 -17.58
CA GLU A 19 -18.71 11.96 -16.36
C GLU A 19 -19.48 11.58 -15.09
N LEU A 20 -20.78 11.87 -15.04
CA LEU A 20 -21.63 11.47 -13.92
C LEU A 20 -21.77 9.95 -13.81
N GLU A 21 -21.86 9.24 -14.94
CA GLU A 21 -21.86 7.78 -14.99
C GLU A 21 -20.52 7.19 -14.51
N LEU A 22 -19.41 7.79 -14.93
CA LEU A 22 -18.08 7.43 -14.45
C LEU A 22 -17.97 7.60 -12.93
N LEU A 23 -18.43 8.72 -12.37
CA LEU A 23 -18.42 8.95 -10.91
C LEU A 23 -19.28 7.94 -10.16
N ARG A 24 -20.45 7.58 -10.69
CA ARG A 24 -21.32 6.53 -10.11
C ARG A 24 -20.65 5.16 -10.17
N ALA A 25 -19.97 4.82 -11.26
CA ALA A 25 -19.21 3.58 -11.40
C ALA A 25 -18.00 3.53 -10.45
N PHE A 26 -17.32 4.66 -10.28
CA PHE A 26 -16.21 4.81 -9.33
C PHE A 26 -16.67 4.67 -7.88
N SER A 27 -17.82 5.24 -7.52
CA SER A 27 -18.45 5.04 -6.21
C SER A 27 -18.70 3.55 -5.91
N LYS A 28 -19.21 2.77 -6.88
CA LYS A 28 -19.37 1.31 -6.74
C LYS A 28 -18.04 0.59 -6.54
N THR A 29 -16.98 1.04 -7.22
CA THR A 29 -15.62 0.51 -7.08
C THR A 29 -15.10 0.67 -5.65
N ILE A 30 -15.29 1.86 -5.06
CA ILE A 30 -14.93 2.15 -3.67
C ILE A 30 -15.79 1.33 -2.69
N GLY A 31 -17.08 1.17 -3.00
CA GLY A 31 -18.04 0.43 -2.18
C GLY A 31 -17.68 -1.04 -1.94
N VAL A 32 -16.94 -1.68 -2.86
CA VAL A 32 -16.41 -3.05 -2.64
C VAL A 32 -15.61 -3.17 -1.35
N TYR A 33 -14.90 -2.11 -0.95
CA TYR A 33 -14.13 -2.08 0.29
C TYR A 33 -14.90 -1.41 1.44
N TYR A 34 -15.42 -0.20 1.21
CA TYR A 34 -16.00 0.63 2.28
C TYR A 34 -17.47 0.31 2.61
N ASP A 35 -18.18 -0.42 1.76
CA ASP A 35 -19.58 -0.84 1.97
C ASP A 35 -19.79 -2.31 1.54
N SER A 36 -18.89 -3.19 1.99
CA SER A 36 -18.95 -4.62 1.67
C SER A 36 -20.21 -5.33 2.20
N THR A 37 -20.89 -4.74 3.18
CA THR A 37 -22.15 -5.24 3.77
C THR A 37 -23.41 -4.63 3.15
N HIS A 38 -23.26 -3.67 2.22
CA HIS A 38 -24.38 -2.99 1.55
C HIS A 38 -25.39 -2.35 2.51
N ASN A 39 -24.92 -1.75 3.59
CA ASN A 39 -25.77 -1.16 4.63
C ASN A 39 -25.39 0.30 4.96
N LYS A 40 -24.51 0.91 4.17
CA LYS A 40 -24.11 2.30 4.34
C LYS A 40 -24.85 3.17 3.31
N GLU A 41 -25.51 4.21 3.79
CA GLU A 41 -26.11 5.24 2.93
C GLU A 41 -25.05 6.22 2.40
N CYS A 42 -24.02 6.50 3.21
CA CYS A 42 -22.92 7.41 2.88
C CYS A 42 -21.57 6.82 3.29
N LEU A 43 -20.52 7.14 2.53
CA LEU A 43 -19.14 6.78 2.85
C LEU A 43 -18.50 7.88 3.71
N GLN A 44 -17.96 7.51 4.86
CA GLN A 44 -17.21 8.41 5.72
C GLN A 44 -15.76 8.54 5.23
N LEU A 45 -15.22 9.76 5.23
CA LEU A 45 -13.85 10.05 4.77
C LEU A 45 -12.82 10.07 5.91
N ASN A 46 -13.27 9.94 7.16
CA ASN A 46 -12.41 9.89 8.35
C ASN A 46 -12.11 8.43 8.76
N ALA A 47 -11.21 8.27 9.73
CA ALA A 47 -10.90 6.97 10.31
C ALA A 47 -12.17 6.30 10.88
N PRO A 48 -12.35 4.98 10.69
CA PRO A 48 -13.56 4.29 11.14
C PRO A 48 -13.67 4.16 12.67
N SER A 49 -12.55 4.26 13.39
CA SER A 49 -12.49 4.16 14.84
C SER A 49 -11.35 4.98 15.46
N ASN A 50 -11.37 5.10 16.79
CA ASN A 50 -10.29 5.75 17.54
C ASN A 50 -9.01 4.91 17.46
N GLU A 51 -9.14 3.59 17.50
CA GLU A 51 -8.06 2.62 17.37
C GLU A 51 -7.34 2.80 16.02
N ASP A 52 -8.09 2.91 14.92
CA ASP A 52 -7.51 3.18 13.59
C ASP A 52 -6.75 4.51 13.54
N THR A 53 -7.25 5.52 14.27
CA THR A 53 -6.58 6.83 14.36
C THR A 53 -5.26 6.72 15.14
N MET A 54 -5.26 5.98 16.26
CA MET A 54 -4.05 5.73 17.05
C MET A 54 -3.00 4.94 16.27
N ASP A 55 -3.42 3.89 15.56
CA ASP A 55 -2.54 3.09 14.72
C ASP A 55 -1.96 3.93 13.58
N SER A 56 -2.78 4.77 12.93
CA SER A 56 -2.33 5.69 11.90
C SER A 56 -1.29 6.68 12.44
N ASN A 57 -1.52 7.26 13.61
CA ASN A 57 -0.58 8.17 14.26
C ASN A 57 0.75 7.48 14.60
N PHE A 58 0.69 6.24 15.11
CA PHE A 58 1.88 5.45 15.39
C PHE A 58 2.70 5.17 14.12
N TRP A 59 2.04 4.76 13.04
CA TRP A 59 2.71 4.54 11.75
C TRP A 59 3.28 5.83 11.15
N ASN A 60 2.55 6.95 11.25
CA ASN A 60 3.02 8.26 10.79
C ASN A 60 4.26 8.72 11.57
N HIS A 61 4.27 8.50 12.88
CA HIS A 61 5.44 8.80 13.71
C HIS A 61 6.66 7.97 13.29
N ILE A 62 6.49 6.65 13.11
CA ILE A 62 7.58 5.77 12.65
C ILE A 62 8.05 6.15 11.23
N TYR A 63 7.12 6.53 10.35
CA TYR A 63 7.46 7.00 9.01
C TYR A 63 8.36 8.24 9.07
N CYS A 64 8.00 9.24 9.87
CA CYS A 64 8.83 10.41 10.11
C CYS A 64 10.18 10.04 10.74
N ALA A 65 10.19 9.23 11.79
CA ALA A 65 11.40 8.92 12.55
C ALA A 65 12.40 8.05 11.78
N GLU A 66 11.93 7.00 11.10
CA GLU A 66 12.80 5.90 10.67
C GLU A 66 12.50 5.29 9.29
N LEU A 67 11.26 5.38 8.78
CA LEU A 67 10.82 4.61 7.61
C LEU A 67 10.40 5.46 6.41
N TYR A 68 10.93 6.68 6.30
CA TYR A 68 10.65 7.56 5.17
C TYR A 68 11.03 6.90 3.83
N GLY A 69 10.09 6.85 2.89
CA GLY A 69 10.30 6.21 1.58
C GLY A 69 9.21 6.55 0.55
N PRO A 70 9.54 6.61 -0.76
CA PRO A 70 8.61 7.09 -1.77
C PRO A 70 7.77 6.00 -2.45
N THR A 71 6.59 6.39 -2.93
CA THR A 71 5.84 5.77 -4.03
C THR A 71 5.83 6.72 -5.22
N ILE A 72 6.18 6.25 -6.41
CA ILE A 72 6.39 7.12 -7.56
C ILE A 72 5.82 6.43 -8.81
N THR A 73 4.86 7.10 -9.43
CA THR A 73 4.10 6.75 -10.65
C THR A 73 2.94 5.77 -10.46
N ASP A 74 1.73 6.30 -10.65
CA ASP A 74 0.47 5.56 -10.64
C ASP A 74 -0.62 6.35 -11.41
N MET A 75 -1.86 5.90 -11.31
CA MET A 75 -3.03 6.49 -11.98
C MET A 75 -3.68 7.63 -11.18
N PHE A 76 -3.13 8.03 -10.03
CA PHE A 76 -3.71 9.05 -9.17
C PHE A 76 -3.18 10.44 -9.55
N TRP A 77 -3.76 11.47 -8.92
CA TRP A 77 -3.26 12.83 -9.09
C TRP A 77 -1.80 12.94 -8.66
N SER A 78 -1.04 13.76 -9.39
CA SER A 78 0.39 13.97 -9.11
C SER A 78 0.58 14.52 -7.70
N ALA A 79 1.18 13.71 -6.83
CA ALA A 79 1.62 14.08 -5.49
C ALA A 79 3.13 13.76 -5.38
N PRO A 80 4.01 14.61 -5.92
CA PRO A 80 5.43 14.34 -5.92
C PRO A 80 6.00 14.38 -4.50
N LEU A 81 6.91 13.44 -4.21
CA LEU A 81 7.63 13.43 -2.93
C LEU A 81 8.44 14.72 -2.76
N ASN A 82 8.20 15.45 -1.67
CA ASN A 82 8.93 16.66 -1.34
C ASN A 82 9.43 16.59 0.10
N PHE A 83 10.66 16.09 0.26
CA PHE A 83 11.28 15.90 1.56
C PHE A 83 11.27 17.17 2.43
N THR A 84 11.45 18.36 1.85
CA THR A 84 11.44 19.61 2.60
C THR A 84 10.08 19.87 3.23
N THR A 85 9.00 19.69 2.45
CA THR A 85 7.63 19.84 2.93
C THR A 85 7.30 18.76 3.94
N ASP A 86 7.63 17.50 3.63
CA ASP A 86 7.35 16.36 4.50
C ASP A 86 8.08 16.48 5.85
N ASN A 87 9.35 16.93 5.84
CA ASN A 87 10.13 17.18 7.04
C ASN A 87 9.50 18.30 7.90
N ALA A 88 9.05 19.39 7.28
CA ALA A 88 8.39 20.47 8.01
C ALA A 88 7.07 19.99 8.66
N SER A 89 6.32 19.12 7.99
CA SER A 89 5.11 18.49 8.56
C SER A 89 5.45 17.55 9.71
N CYS A 90 6.49 16.71 9.59
CA CYS A 90 6.95 15.86 10.68
C CYS A 90 7.38 16.68 11.90
N HIS A 91 8.09 17.77 11.69
CA HIS A 91 8.54 18.65 12.78
C HIS A 91 7.36 19.34 13.47
N ALA A 92 6.39 19.85 12.69
CA ALA A 92 5.23 20.53 13.24
C ALA A 92 4.31 19.59 14.05
N GLU A 93 4.12 18.35 13.60
CA GLU A 93 3.22 17.40 14.24
C GLU A 93 3.87 16.68 15.45
N TRP A 94 5.15 16.34 15.33
CA TRP A 94 5.81 15.40 16.25
C TRP A 94 7.07 15.96 16.92
N ASP A 95 7.48 17.20 16.61
CA ASP A 95 8.74 17.81 17.08
C ASP A 95 9.99 16.96 16.72
N ILE A 96 9.95 16.29 15.56
CA ILE A 96 11.06 15.51 15.03
C ILE A 96 11.32 15.84 13.56
N ASP A 97 12.61 15.79 13.18
CA ASP A 97 13.01 15.87 11.77
C ASP A 97 13.03 14.48 11.13
N ALA A 98 12.49 14.39 9.92
CA ALA A 98 12.44 13.20 9.11
C ALA A 98 13.84 12.73 8.68
N ARG A 99 14.12 11.43 8.82
CA ARG A 99 15.47 10.88 8.59
C ARG A 99 15.54 9.98 7.34
N ILE A 100 15.63 10.60 6.17
CA ILE A 100 15.60 9.89 4.87
C ILE A 100 16.64 8.77 4.72
N MET A 101 17.84 8.91 5.29
CA MET A 101 18.90 7.89 5.18
C MET A 101 18.90 6.85 6.31
N TRP A 102 18.08 7.03 7.36
CA TRP A 102 18.08 6.17 8.53
C TRP A 102 17.87 4.68 8.20
N PRO A 103 16.86 4.28 7.40
CA PRO A 103 16.63 2.87 7.15
C PRO A 103 17.77 2.22 6.35
N THR A 104 18.43 2.97 5.46
CA THR A 104 19.60 2.45 4.73
C THR A 104 20.82 2.34 5.64
N ALA A 105 21.06 3.33 6.50
CA ALA A 105 22.21 3.35 7.40
C ALA A 105 22.13 2.27 8.50
N HIS A 106 20.95 2.03 9.06
CA HIS A 106 20.76 1.10 10.18
C HIS A 106 20.43 -0.33 9.71
N TYR A 107 19.58 -0.46 8.68
CA TYR A 107 19.11 -1.76 8.22
C TYR A 107 19.86 -2.27 6.98
N GLY A 108 20.87 -1.54 6.51
CA GLY A 108 21.85 -1.99 5.50
C GLY A 108 21.38 -1.92 4.05
N GLY A 109 20.16 -1.45 3.78
CA GLY A 109 19.62 -1.31 2.42
C GLY A 109 19.82 -2.56 1.55
N ARG A 110 20.34 -2.38 0.33
CA ARG A 110 20.62 -3.51 -0.58
C ARG A 110 21.75 -4.42 -0.10
N LEU A 111 22.67 -3.93 0.73
CA LEU A 111 23.82 -4.69 1.24
C LEU A 111 23.38 -5.74 2.27
N GLN A 112 22.31 -5.50 3.04
CA GLN A 112 21.76 -6.48 3.97
C GLN A 112 21.39 -7.79 3.28
N ALA A 113 20.88 -7.70 2.04
CA ALA A 113 20.49 -8.89 1.27
C ALA A 113 21.69 -9.74 0.82
N THR A 114 22.93 -9.22 0.91
CA THR A 114 24.17 -9.97 0.64
C THR A 114 24.82 -10.60 1.87
N THR A 115 24.42 -10.20 3.08
CA THR A 115 25.12 -10.56 4.33
C THR A 115 24.25 -11.27 5.37
N SER A 116 22.93 -11.36 5.15
CA SER A 116 21.98 -11.94 6.11
C SER A 116 21.50 -13.34 5.70
N SER A 117 21.24 -14.19 6.69
CA SER A 117 20.64 -15.53 6.52
C SER A 117 19.13 -15.46 6.76
N ALA A 118 18.39 -14.75 5.91
CA ALA A 118 16.95 -14.53 6.07
C ALA A 118 16.18 -14.98 4.82
N THR A 119 15.06 -15.69 5.00
CA THR A 119 14.11 -15.98 3.92
C THR A 119 13.17 -14.78 3.75
N LYS A 120 13.01 -14.26 2.52
CA LYS A 120 12.14 -13.13 2.20
C LYS A 120 11.12 -13.53 1.13
N THR A 121 9.84 -13.63 1.46
CA THR A 121 8.79 -14.16 0.55
C THR A 121 8.03 -13.06 -0.23
N THR A 122 8.40 -11.79 -0.05
CA THR A 122 7.51 -10.66 -0.38
C THR A 122 7.69 -10.09 -1.79
N CYS A 123 7.71 -10.94 -2.82
CA CYS A 123 7.72 -10.46 -4.21
C CYS A 123 6.36 -10.69 -4.86
N THR A 124 5.47 -9.71 -4.71
CA THR A 124 4.15 -9.69 -5.35
C THR A 124 4.02 -8.53 -6.32
N ILE A 125 3.23 -8.73 -7.37
CA ILE A 125 3.19 -7.87 -8.56
C ILE A 125 2.36 -6.57 -8.38
N ARG A 126 1.70 -6.32 -7.24
CA ARG A 126 0.56 -5.35 -7.24
C ARG A 126 0.50 -4.22 -6.22
N ALA A 127 1.49 -3.97 -5.36
CA ALA A 127 1.45 -2.71 -4.58
C ALA A 127 2.80 -2.23 -4.05
N GLN A 128 3.76 -3.12 -3.78
CA GLN A 128 5.05 -2.71 -3.21
C GLN A 128 6.23 -3.46 -3.83
N PRO A 129 6.63 -3.13 -5.08
CA PRO A 129 7.82 -3.69 -5.70
C PRO A 129 9.07 -2.97 -5.14
N GLN A 130 9.34 -3.11 -3.85
CA GLN A 130 10.56 -2.56 -3.23
C GLN A 130 11.42 -3.62 -2.54
N ALA A 131 10.89 -4.83 -2.35
CA ALA A 131 11.65 -5.94 -1.78
C ALA A 131 12.61 -6.58 -2.79
N CYS A 132 13.64 -7.25 -2.27
CA CYS A 132 14.69 -7.93 -3.03
C CYS A 132 14.12 -9.07 -3.89
N CYS A 133 13.68 -8.78 -5.11
CA CYS A 133 13.14 -9.80 -6.05
C CYS A 133 14.20 -10.51 -6.88
N ARG A 134 15.44 -10.55 -6.38
CA ARG A 134 16.52 -11.35 -6.96
C ARG A 134 17.21 -12.11 -5.85
N THR A 135 17.34 -13.42 -6.03
CA THR A 135 18.17 -14.27 -5.18
C THR A 135 19.60 -13.75 -5.21
N ILE A 136 20.09 -13.32 -4.05
CA ILE A 136 21.49 -12.96 -3.89
C ILE A 136 22.23 -14.24 -3.48
N ARG A 137 23.34 -14.52 -4.15
CA ARG A 137 24.11 -15.74 -3.93
C ARG A 137 24.50 -15.79 -2.45
N THR A 138 24.09 -16.88 -1.81
CA THR A 138 24.32 -17.33 -0.43
C THR A 138 23.35 -16.81 0.65
N VAL A 139 22.45 -17.72 1.09
CA VAL A 139 21.60 -17.75 2.30
C VAL A 139 20.27 -16.98 2.34
N VAL A 140 19.95 -16.14 1.36
CA VAL A 140 18.60 -15.52 1.25
C VAL A 140 17.72 -16.30 0.27
N ALA A 141 16.73 -17.03 0.77
CA ALA A 141 15.70 -17.64 -0.07
C ALA A 141 14.60 -16.62 -0.36
N VAL A 142 14.41 -16.29 -1.65
CA VAL A 142 13.30 -15.45 -2.10
C VAL A 142 12.25 -16.34 -2.75
N HIS A 143 11.08 -16.44 -2.12
CA HIS A 143 9.96 -17.20 -2.66
C HIS A 143 8.97 -16.23 -3.31
N ILE A 144 8.64 -16.49 -4.58
CA ILE A 144 7.63 -15.73 -5.32
C ILE A 144 6.36 -16.57 -5.31
N ILE A 145 5.29 -16.05 -4.71
CA ILE A 145 3.99 -16.72 -4.69
C ILE A 145 3.17 -16.15 -5.85
N GLU A 146 3.04 -16.94 -6.92
CA GLU A 146 2.22 -16.55 -8.07
C GLU A 146 0.76 -16.35 -7.64
N GLY A 147 0.17 -15.21 -8.02
CA GLY A 147 -1.17 -14.83 -7.58
C GLY A 147 -1.28 -14.44 -6.10
N GLY A 148 -0.20 -14.50 -5.33
CA GLY A 148 -0.15 -14.09 -3.93
C GLY A 148 -0.35 -12.59 -3.73
N ALA A 149 -1.15 -12.23 -2.73
CA ALA A 149 -1.29 -10.85 -2.24
C ALA A 149 -0.35 -10.60 -1.04
N HIS A 150 -0.64 -9.57 -0.23
CA HIS A 150 0.19 -9.21 0.93
C HIS A 150 0.34 -10.41 1.89
N HIS A 151 1.58 -10.92 2.03
CA HIS A 151 2.01 -12.03 2.89
C HIS A 151 1.02 -13.23 2.96
N LEU A 152 0.58 -13.72 1.78
CA LEU A 152 -0.37 -14.84 1.67
C LEU A 152 0.12 -16.12 2.37
N ASP A 153 1.44 -16.33 2.42
CA ASP A 153 2.09 -17.43 3.12
C ASP A 153 1.86 -17.44 4.63
N LEU A 154 1.52 -16.31 5.24
CA LEU A 154 1.23 -16.21 6.67
C LEU A 154 -0.24 -16.51 7.02
N ILE A 155 -1.10 -16.71 6.01
CA ILE A 155 -2.51 -17.02 6.21
C ILE A 155 -2.69 -18.54 6.35
N PHE A 156 -3.70 -18.95 7.11
CA PHE A 156 -4.07 -20.36 7.26
C PHE A 156 -4.30 -21.04 5.90
N SER A 157 -3.92 -22.32 5.80
CA SER A 157 -4.20 -23.13 4.62
C SER A 157 -5.72 -23.23 4.41
N THR A 158 -6.19 -22.82 3.23
CA THR A 158 -7.56 -23.04 2.81
C THR A 158 -7.63 -24.34 2.01
N VAL A 159 -8.52 -25.25 2.42
CA VAL A 159 -8.88 -26.40 1.58
C VAL A 159 -9.89 -25.89 0.56
N THR A 160 -9.53 -25.89 -0.72
CA THR A 160 -10.52 -25.78 -1.77
C THR A 160 -11.34 -27.07 -1.76
N LEU A 161 -12.45 -27.07 -1.02
CA LEU A 161 -13.53 -28.03 -1.25
C LEU A 161 -14.09 -27.70 -2.64
N LEU A 162 -13.64 -28.47 -3.64
CA LEU A 162 -14.36 -28.64 -4.88
C LEU A 162 -15.73 -29.23 -4.52
N ILE A 163 -16.75 -28.38 -4.45
CA ILE A 163 -18.16 -28.78 -4.54
C ILE A 163 -18.64 -28.32 -5.91
#